data_AF-A0A1F8SRY0-F1
#
_entry.id   AF-A0A1F8SRY0-F1
#
_cell.length_a   1.000
_cell.length_b   1.000
_cell.length_c   1.000
_cell.angle_alpha   90.00
_cell.angle_beta   90.00
_cell.angle_gamma   90.00
#
_symmetry.space_group_name_H-M   'P 1'
#
loop_
_entity.id
_entity.type
_entity.pdbx_description
1 polymer ?
#
loop_
_entity_poly.entity_id
_entity_poly.type
_entity_poly.pdbx_seq_one_letter_code
_entity_poly.pdbx_strand_id
1 'polypeptide(L)'
;MTDQFENQEVTSDDKLWALLAYLFTPLVPVVILLLEDKKNRPYLKAHNIQALVFGIVYWIVGSLIAVVTFGIGSCLIPVLWILALYWGIQAYQGKYVTIPVITNFVKKQGWA
;
A
#
# COMPACT_ATOMS: atom_id res chain seq x y z
N MET A 1 6.16 -7.54 29.68
CA MET A 1 5.77 -6.23 29.12
C MET A 1 5.83 -6.28 27.59
N THR A 2 5.13 -7.25 26.98
CA THR A 2 5.20 -7.54 25.53
C THR A 2 3.82 -7.56 24.86
N ASP A 3 2.74 -7.61 25.64
CA ASP A 3 1.37 -7.76 25.11
C ASP A 3 0.63 -6.44 24.85
N GLN A 4 1.24 -5.28 25.15
CA GLN A 4 0.60 -3.98 24.93
C GLN A 4 0.69 -3.45 23.48
N PHE A 5 1.54 -4.06 22.63
CA PHE A 5 1.67 -3.65 21.23
C PHE A 5 0.68 -4.35 20.28
N GLU A 6 0.01 -5.42 20.72
CA GLU A 6 -0.89 -6.22 19.87
C GLU A 6 -2.33 -5.71 19.82
N ASN A 7 -2.71 -4.78 20.71
CA ASN A 7 -4.11 -4.37 20.88
C ASN A 7 -4.31 -2.85 20.70
N GLN A 8 -3.59 -2.24 19.75
CA GLN A 8 -4.04 -0.95 19.24
C GLN A 8 -5.26 -1.20 18.36
N GLU A 9 -6.44 -0.88 18.87
CA GLU A 9 -7.68 -0.91 18.10
C GLU A 9 -7.49 -0.13 16.80
N VAL A 10 -7.91 -0.74 15.69
CA VAL A 10 -7.84 -0.10 14.37
C VAL A 10 -8.79 1.09 14.35
N THR A 11 -8.23 2.29 14.34
CA THR A 11 -9.02 3.52 14.38
C THR A 11 -9.57 3.88 13.00
N SER A 12 -10.56 4.78 12.97
CA SER A 12 -11.07 5.33 11.71
C SER A 12 -10.00 6.15 10.96
N ASP A 13 -9.07 6.78 11.68
CA ASP A 13 -7.92 7.47 11.07
C ASP A 13 -6.99 6.46 10.38
N ASP A 14 -6.64 5.36 11.05
CA ASP A 14 -5.79 4.30 10.47
C ASP A 14 -6.38 3.73 9.18
N LYS A 15 -7.71 3.54 9.14
CA LYS A 15 -8.44 3.08 7.95
C LYS A 15 -8.39 4.09 6.81
N LEU A 16 -8.55 5.38 7.12
CA LEU A 16 -8.48 6.45 6.14
C LEU A 16 -7.07 6.56 5.56
N TRP A 17 -6.03 6.56 6.39
CA TRP A 17 -4.65 6.62 5.93
C TRP A 17 -4.25 5.39 5.11
N ALA A 18 -4.75 4.21 5.47
CA ALA A 18 -4.52 3.01 4.67
C ALA A 18 -5.15 3.12 3.27
N LEU A 19 -6.39 3.62 3.15
CA LEU A 19 -7.03 3.89 1.86
C LEU A 19 -6.20 4.89 1.02
N LEU A 20 -5.80 6.00 1.63
CA LEU A 20 -5.00 7.04 0.96
C LEU A 20 -3.65 6.51 0.50
N ALA A 21 -3.02 5.63 1.29
CA ALA A 21 -1.76 4.99 0.95
C ALA A 21 -1.85 4.21 -0.36
N TYR A 22 -2.95 3.48 -0.58
CA TYR A 22 -3.20 2.77 -1.84
C TYR A 22 -3.53 3.71 -3.00
N LEU A 23 -4.37 4.72 -2.76
CA LEU A 23 -4.89 5.58 -3.82
C LEU A 23 -3.82 6.50 -4.43
N PHE A 24 -2.92 7.00 -3.58
CA PHE A 24 -1.89 7.98 -3.93
C PHE A 24 -0.48 7.43 -3.71
N THR A 25 -0.30 6.12 -3.97
CA THR A 25 1.03 5.52 -3.94
C THR A 25 1.90 6.06 -5.09
N PRO A 26 3.21 6.34 -4.87
CA PRO A 26 3.99 6.17 -3.65
C PRO A 26 4.02 7.39 -2.72
N LEU A 27 3.37 8.50 -3.10
CA LEU A 27 3.44 9.77 -2.36
C LEU A 27 2.93 9.64 -0.93
N VAL A 28 1.68 9.20 -0.73
CA VAL A 28 1.11 9.06 0.62
C VAL A 28 1.89 8.05 1.47
N PRO A 29 2.32 6.89 0.95
CA PRO A 29 3.14 5.98 1.73
C PRO A 29 4.45 6.58 2.24
N VAL A 30 5.11 7.41 1.43
CA VAL A 30 6.31 8.16 1.86
C VAL A 30 5.96 9.16 2.95
N VAL A 31 4.84 9.88 2.83
CA VAL A 31 4.35 10.79 3.89
C VAL A 31 4.11 10.03 5.19
N ILE A 32 3.47 8.86 5.16
CA ILE A 32 3.23 8.04 6.35
C ILE A 32 4.55 7.61 7.01
N LEU A 33 5.60 7.29 6.24
CA LEU A 33 6.91 6.95 6.81
C LEU A 33 7.56 8.12 7.57
N LEU A 34 7.25 9.36 7.20
CA LEU A 34 7.74 10.55 7.88
C LEU A 34 6.92 10.91 9.13
N LEU A 35 5.71 10.37 9.26
CA LEU A 35 4.81 10.62 10.40
C LEU A 35 5.00 9.55 11.49
N GLU A 36 5.62 9.91 12.61
CA GLU A 36 5.96 8.95 13.66
C GLU A 36 4.75 8.35 14.38
N ASP A 37 3.69 9.13 14.52
CA ASP A 37 2.41 8.71 15.11
C ASP A 37 1.69 7.68 14.24
N LYS A 38 1.98 7.66 12.93
CA LYS A 38 1.32 6.81 11.93
C LYS A 38 2.18 5.61 11.54
N LYS A 39 3.47 5.80 11.26
CA LYS A 39 4.38 4.72 10.81
C LYS A 39 4.48 3.56 11.81
N ASN A 40 4.28 3.85 13.10
CA ASN A 40 4.42 2.90 14.19
C ASN A 40 3.12 2.11 14.48
N ARG A 41 1.98 2.49 13.87
CA ARG A 41 0.70 1.77 14.00
C ARG A 41 0.80 0.42 13.26
N PRO A 42 0.58 -0.73 13.91
CA PRO A 42 0.72 -2.04 13.25
C PRO A 42 -0.14 -2.21 12.00
N TYR A 43 -1.41 -1.78 12.08
CA TYR A 43 -2.36 -1.82 10.96
C TYR A 43 -1.88 -1.00 9.77
N LEU A 44 -1.42 0.23 10.04
CA LEU A 44 -1.00 1.14 8.99
C LEU A 44 0.34 0.72 8.42
N LYS A 45 1.29 0.28 9.24
CA LYS A 45 2.59 -0.24 8.79
C LYS A 45 2.45 -1.35 7.75
N ALA A 46 1.58 -2.33 8.02
CA ALA A 46 1.34 -3.44 7.10
C ALA A 46 0.81 -2.97 5.74
N HIS A 47 -0.23 -2.13 5.73
CA HIS A 47 -0.81 -1.61 4.49
C HIS A 47 0.11 -0.61 3.79
N ASN A 48 0.85 0.20 4.55
CA ASN A 48 1.74 1.22 4.03
C ASN A 48 2.87 0.60 3.21
N ILE A 49 3.51 -0.45 3.75
CA ILE A 49 4.61 -1.12 3.06
C ILE A 49 4.10 -1.87 1.83
N GLN A 50 2.95 -2.54 1.93
CA GLN A 50 2.30 -3.17 0.77
C GLN A 50 1.98 -2.15 -0.33
N ALA A 51 1.37 -1.02 0.03
CA ALA A 51 1.02 0.05 -0.90
C ALA A 51 2.26 0.70 -1.52
N LEU A 52 3.33 0.91 -0.75
CA LEU A 52 4.59 1.47 -1.23
C LEU A 52 5.27 0.54 -2.23
N VAL A 53 5.41 -0.74 -1.90
CA VAL A 53 6.00 -1.74 -2.82
C VAL A 53 5.15 -1.87 -4.09
N PHE A 54 3.82 -1.91 -3.96
CA PHE A 54 2.92 -1.91 -5.11
C PHE A 54 3.11 -0.67 -5.99
N GLY A 55 3.19 0.52 -5.39
CA GLY A 55 3.40 1.77 -6.13
C GLY A 55 4.72 1.80 -6.88
N ILE A 56 5.80 1.31 -6.28
CA ILE A 56 7.10 1.21 -6.95
C ILE A 56 7.00 0.26 -8.16
N VAL A 57 6.43 -0.94 -7.96
CA VAL A 57 6.24 -1.91 -9.05
C VAL A 57 5.35 -1.32 -10.16
N TYR A 58 4.27 -0.65 -9.78
CA TYR A 58 3.36 0.02 -10.70
C TYR A 58 4.06 1.06 -11.58
N TRP A 59 4.88 1.94 -11.00
CA TRP A 59 5.61 2.96 -11.77
C TRP A 59 6.72 2.36 -12.64
N ILE A 60 7.42 1.33 -12.16
CA ILE A 60 8.46 0.65 -12.95
C ILE A 60 7.83 -0.07 -14.14
N VAL A 61 6.79 -0.88 -13.91
CA VAL A 61 6.12 -1.61 -14.99
C VAL A 61 5.43 -0.65 -15.96
N GLY A 62 4.76 0.39 -15.45
CA GLY A 62 4.11 1.41 -16.26
C GLY A 62 5.09 2.17 -17.16
N SER A 63 6.23 2.61 -16.63
CA SER A 63 7.26 3.32 -17.42
C SER A 63 7.93 2.43 -18.46
N LEU A 64 8.28 1.18 -18.11
CA LEU A 64 8.86 0.23 -19.06
C LEU A 64 7.91 -0.07 -20.22
N ILE A 65 6.63 -0.33 -19.92
CA ILE A 65 5.61 -0.58 -20.95
C ILE A 65 5.44 0.66 -21.82
N ALA A 66 5.35 1.86 -21.24
CA ALA A 66 5.19 3.10 -22.00
C ALA A 66 6.36 3.33 -22.97
N VAL A 67 7.60 3.09 -22.54
CA VAL A 67 8.80 3.21 -23.39
C VAL A 67 8.80 2.19 -24.53
N VAL A 68 8.49 0.92 -24.23
CA VAL A 68 8.52 -0.16 -25.25
C VAL A 68 7.39 -0.04 -26.26
N THR A 69 6.21 0.44 -25.83
CA THR A 69 5.01 0.51 -26.67
C THR A 69 4.74 1.89 -27.25
N PHE A 70 5.69 2.84 -27.14
CA PHE A 70 5.51 4.25 -27.51
C PHE A 70 4.21 4.86 -26.94
N GLY A 71 3.86 4.50 -25.70
CA GLY A 71 2.69 5.02 -24.99
C GLY A 71 1.38 4.24 -25.20
N ILE A 72 1.30 3.26 -26.10
CA ILE A 72 0.07 2.50 -26.36
C ILE A 72 -0.30 1.60 -25.17
N GLY A 73 0.68 1.03 -24.47
CA GLY A 73 0.47 0.21 -23.28
C GLY A 73 0.06 1.00 -22.02
N SER A 74 -0.09 2.33 -22.11
CA SER A 74 -0.58 3.16 -21.02
C SER A 74 -2.00 2.80 -20.57
N CYS A 75 -2.78 2.07 -21.36
CA CYS A 75 -4.10 1.56 -20.94
C CYS A 75 -4.06 0.65 -19.69
N LEU A 76 -2.91 0.05 -19.35
CA LEU A 76 -2.77 -0.78 -18.15
C LEU A 76 -2.64 0.05 -16.85
N ILE A 77 -2.25 1.32 -16.97
CA ILE A 77 -2.10 2.26 -15.85
C ILE A 77 -3.43 2.45 -15.09
N PRO A 78 -4.56 2.83 -15.73
CA PRO A 78 -5.83 2.97 -15.02
C PRO A 78 -6.35 1.64 -14.45
N VAL A 79 -6.06 0.49 -15.10
CA VAL A 79 -6.48 -0.83 -14.59
C VAL A 79 -5.80 -1.16 -13.27
N LEU A 80 -4.48 -0.97 -13.18
CA LEU A 80 -3.73 -1.21 -11.95
C LEU A 80 -4.11 -0.20 -10.85
N TRP A 81 -4.47 1.04 -11.22
CA TRP A 81 -4.99 2.02 -10.27
C TRP A 81 -6.35 1.62 -9.69
N ILE A 82 -7.26 1.06 -10.50
CA ILE A 82 -8.55 0.53 -10.01
C ILE A 82 -8.32 -0.65 -9.04
N LEU A 83 -7.34 -1.51 -9.28
CA LEU A 83 -6.93 -2.57 -8.35
C LEU A 83 -6.44 -1.99 -7.02
N ALA A 84 -5.64 -0.93 -7.05
CA ALA A 84 -5.20 -0.22 -5.85
C ALA A 84 -6.40 0.35 -5.08
N LEU A 85 -7.37 0.95 -5.77
CA LEU A 85 -8.61 1.44 -5.17
C LEU A 85 -9.41 0.32 -4.51
N TYR A 86 -9.52 -0.85 -5.14
CA TYR A 86 -10.19 -2.02 -4.55
C TYR A 86 -9.54 -2.44 -3.22
N TRP A 87 -8.21 -2.56 -3.18
CA TRP A 87 -7.48 -2.86 -1.96
C TRP A 87 -7.61 -1.76 -0.91
N GLY A 88 -7.55 -0.49 -1.33
CA GLY A 88 -7.78 0.65 -0.46
C GLY A 88 -9.16 0.61 0.20
N ILE A 89 -10.21 0.24 -0.52
CA ILE A 89 -11.56 0.09 0.03
C ILE A 89 -11.61 -1.05 1.04
N GLN A 90 -10.96 -2.19 0.78
CA GLN A 90 -10.88 -3.29 1.76
C GLN A 90 -10.13 -2.85 3.03
N ALA A 91 -9.05 -2.08 2.88
CA ALA A 91 -8.31 -1.50 4.00
C ALA A 91 -9.15 -0.43 4.74
N TYR A 92 -10.01 0.31 4.05
CA TYR A 92 -10.95 1.24 4.70
C TYR A 92 -12.01 0.50 5.54
N GLN A 93 -12.40 -0.71 5.12
CA GLN A 93 -13.30 -1.58 5.90
C GLN A 93 -12.63 -2.18 7.15
N GLY A 94 -11.34 -1.93 7.38
CA GLY A 94 -10.60 -2.49 8.53
C GLY A 94 -10.09 -3.90 8.31
N LYS A 95 -10.08 -4.40 7.06
CA LYS A 95 -9.57 -5.74 6.74
C LYS A 95 -8.11 -5.67 6.34
N TYR A 96 -7.32 -6.65 6.79
CA TYR A 96 -5.96 -6.84 6.31
C TYR A 96 -5.97 -7.34 4.87
N VAL A 97 -5.43 -6.53 3.97
CA VAL A 97 -5.35 -6.89 2.55
C VAL A 97 -4.18 -7.83 2.30
N THR A 98 -4.43 -8.84 1.46
CA THR A 98 -3.38 -9.73 0.96
C THR A 98 -3.28 -9.53 -0.55
N ILE A 99 -2.22 -8.85 -0.98
CA ILE A 99 -1.88 -8.66 -2.38
C ILE A 99 -1.04 -9.86 -2.81
N PRO A 100 -1.48 -10.64 -3.81
CA PRO A 100 -0.71 -11.78 -4.29
C PRO A 100 0.67 -11.31 -4.75
N VAL A 101 1.70 -12.13 -4.51
CA VAL A 101 3.13 -11.81 -4.73
C VAL A 101 3.68 -10.75 -3.77
N ILE A 102 3.05 -9.58 -3.66
CA ILE A 102 3.57 -8.46 -2.86
C ILE A 102 3.52 -8.75 -1.36
N THR A 103 2.38 -9.22 -0.83
CA THR A 103 2.29 -9.52 0.61
C THR A 103 3.26 -10.62 1.02
N ASN A 104 3.46 -11.63 0.18
CA ASN A 104 4.44 -12.69 0.44
C ASN A 104 5.88 -12.17 0.37
N PHE A 105 6.17 -11.27 -0.56
CA PHE A 105 7.48 -10.61 -0.66
C PHE A 105 7.78 -9.78 0.59
N VAL A 106 6.85 -8.90 0.97
CA VAL A 106 6.97 -8.04 2.15
C VAL A 106 7.14 -8.87 3.43
N LYS A 107 6.36 -9.94 3.61
CA LYS A 107 6.47 -10.85 4.75
C LYS A 107 7.82 -11.58 4.78
N LYS A 108 8.30 -12.06 3.63
CA LYS A 108 9.62 -12.73 3.54
C LYS A 108 10.78 -11.80 3.91
N GLN A 109 10.65 -10.50 3.68
CA GLN A 109 11.66 -9.49 4.05
C GLN A 109 11.55 -9.05 5.52
N GLY A 110 10.55 -9.52 6.29
CA GLY A 110 10.31 -9.11 7.67
C GLY A 110 9.85 -7.66 7.81
N TRP A 111 9.31 -7.07 6.74
CA TRP A 111 8.87 -5.68 6.73
C TRP A 111 7.46 -5.51 7.32
N ALA A 112 6.61 -6.53 7.19
CA ALA A 112 5.28 -6.63 7.77
C ALA A 112 4.99 -8.05 8.26
#